data_AF-B2API1-F1
#
_entry.id   AF-B2API1-F1
#
_cell.length_a   1.000
_cell.length_b   1.000
_cell.length_c   1.000
_cell.angle_alpha   90.00
_cell.angle_beta   90.00
_cell.angle_gamma   90.00
#
_symmetry.space_group_name_H-M   'P 1'
#
loop_
_entity.id
_entity.type
_entity.pdbx_description
1 polymer ?
#
loop_
_entity_poly.entity_id
_entity_poly.type
_entity_poly.pdbx_seq_one_letter_code
_entity_poly.pdbx_strand_id
1 'polypeptide(L)'
;MAEFTFVQLLSRPEFAIFDFAPGETHTIASPEALGTARHLLEVLTAHCLDELGFDASDSRTHDSQFDSDLTAWCADHVLPLCGDDPSKTKIVNAAVRTAAVLSDYLYPYHDSTSRTHLARMSVAGIVLDDFAGHEEAPLFGRYVYDILMGSEAATERSGWLGFFTRLVREYIAHFGENDPRAGVLGGEALFNYISSLENEKRFNGSIWDVPPHLRPPSTSKHSFHHCCPAGFPRWLRAQSGASAAYIAGLFHSVPFDYWIPALNPLVRFTDRVNDLMSFSKEILASVNPEGGMDINYVTLQTLVRRQSGTPSRFGQDGNLYTYRDGLCEIMDELVQVVREADRAFVEYPRHCSEEQRRLWSMDQAARAWTAYKNGHIRMHIDSPRWSTAGLKTAVQDREAWVKLKADIRGDMKQARI
;
A
#
# COMPACT_ATOMS: atom_id res chain seq x y z
N MET A 1 24.67 -6.33 -22.16
CA MET A 1 24.31 -7.20 -21.03
C MET A 1 22.83 -7.51 -21.19
N ALA A 2 22.38 -8.76 -21.03
CA ALA A 2 20.95 -9.06 -21.08
C ALA A 2 20.23 -8.30 -19.95
N GLU A 3 19.11 -7.65 -20.27
CA GLU A 3 18.28 -6.96 -19.28
C GLU A 3 17.71 -8.02 -18.32
N PHE A 4 17.96 -7.83 -17.02
CA PHE A 4 17.44 -8.70 -15.97
C PHE A 4 15.91 -8.53 -15.89
N THR A 5 15.17 -9.63 -15.84
CA THR A 5 13.70 -9.60 -15.69
C THR A 5 13.28 -10.36 -14.44
N PHE A 6 12.22 -9.90 -13.77
CA PHE A 6 11.67 -10.64 -12.64
C PHE A 6 11.15 -12.02 -13.05
N VAL A 7 10.70 -12.18 -14.31
CA VAL A 7 10.36 -13.49 -14.87
C VAL A 7 11.54 -14.45 -14.77
N GLN A 8 12.75 -14.05 -15.22
CA GLN A 8 13.92 -14.93 -15.11
C GLN A 8 14.29 -15.27 -13.67
N LEU A 9 14.20 -14.31 -12.76
CA LEU A 9 14.45 -14.52 -11.34
C LEU A 9 13.45 -15.51 -10.75
N LEU A 10 12.16 -15.23 -10.96
CA LEU A 10 11.07 -16.02 -10.44
C LEU A 10 10.99 -17.37 -11.12
N SER A 11 11.49 -17.60 -12.35
CA SER A 11 11.51 -18.92 -13.00
C SER A 11 12.37 -19.96 -12.29
N ARG A 12 13.19 -19.57 -11.30
CA ARG A 12 14.04 -20.52 -10.58
C ARG A 12 13.23 -21.49 -9.70
N PRO A 13 13.68 -22.74 -9.52
CA PRO A 13 12.90 -23.78 -8.84
C PRO A 13 12.51 -23.44 -7.39
N GLU A 14 13.35 -22.72 -6.65
CA GLU A 14 13.06 -22.35 -5.26
C GLU A 14 11.82 -21.47 -5.11
N PHE A 15 11.46 -20.70 -6.15
CA PHE A 15 10.26 -19.88 -6.16
C PHE A 15 8.98 -20.66 -6.47
N ALA A 16 9.06 -21.95 -6.75
CA ALA A 16 7.89 -22.82 -6.90
C ALA A 16 7.05 -22.92 -5.61
N ILE A 17 7.61 -22.51 -4.46
CA ILE A 17 6.84 -22.36 -3.21
C ILE A 17 5.68 -21.35 -3.34
N PHE A 18 5.71 -20.47 -4.34
CA PHE A 18 4.63 -19.52 -4.64
C PHE A 18 3.66 -20.02 -5.72
N ASP A 19 3.78 -21.27 -6.18
CA ASP A 19 2.89 -21.90 -7.17
C ASP A 19 1.61 -22.46 -6.52
N PHE A 20 0.89 -21.62 -5.78
CA PHE A 20 -0.41 -21.96 -5.18
C PHE A 20 -1.47 -20.93 -5.55
N ALA A 21 -2.75 -21.34 -5.46
CA ALA A 21 -3.91 -20.49 -5.73
C ALA A 21 -4.51 -19.88 -4.44
N PRO A 22 -5.38 -18.87 -4.56
CA PRO A 22 -6.23 -18.42 -3.46
C PRO A 22 -7.03 -19.58 -2.86
N GLY A 23 -7.00 -19.73 -1.54
CA GLY A 23 -7.62 -20.86 -0.81
C GLY A 23 -6.73 -22.10 -0.68
N GLU A 24 -5.56 -22.12 -1.31
CA GLU A 24 -4.57 -23.21 -1.19
C GLU A 24 -3.43 -22.85 -0.24
N THR A 25 -3.60 -21.87 0.66
CA THR A 25 -2.56 -21.42 1.61
C THR A 25 -2.08 -22.55 2.54
N HIS A 26 -2.86 -23.60 2.71
CA HIS A 26 -2.47 -24.82 3.44
C HIS A 26 -1.27 -25.55 2.80
N THR A 27 -0.96 -25.34 1.51
CA THR A 27 0.17 -25.97 0.82
C THR A 27 1.53 -25.51 1.36
N ILE A 28 1.57 -24.35 2.04
CA ILE A 28 2.76 -23.79 2.67
C ILE A 28 2.65 -23.77 4.21
N ALA A 29 1.79 -24.61 4.80
CA ALA A 29 1.45 -24.55 6.22
C ALA A 29 2.55 -24.96 7.20
N SER A 30 3.64 -25.59 6.75
CA SER A 30 4.72 -25.96 7.66
C SER A 30 5.52 -24.71 8.07
N PRO A 31 5.97 -24.60 9.34
CA PRO A 31 6.81 -23.49 9.78
C PRO A 31 8.08 -23.31 8.93
N GLU A 32 8.64 -24.41 8.42
CA GLU A 32 9.81 -24.42 7.54
C GLU A 32 9.50 -23.83 6.15
N ALA A 33 8.36 -24.21 5.55
CA ALA A 33 7.90 -23.65 4.28
C ALA A 33 7.59 -22.16 4.43
N LEU A 34 6.95 -21.74 5.53
CA LEU A 34 6.70 -20.33 5.84
C LEU A 34 8.00 -19.54 6.00
N GLY A 35 8.97 -20.08 6.72
CA GLY A 35 10.29 -19.45 6.88
C GLY A 35 11.00 -19.28 5.54
N THR A 36 10.96 -20.32 4.69
CA THR A 36 11.54 -20.30 3.35
C THR A 36 10.85 -19.28 2.44
N ALA A 37 9.52 -19.27 2.42
CA ALA A 37 8.72 -18.31 1.64
C ALA A 37 9.00 -16.86 2.06
N ARG A 38 9.10 -16.59 3.37
CA ARG A 38 9.46 -15.26 3.88
C ARG A 38 10.85 -14.84 3.41
N HIS A 39 11.85 -15.70 3.57
CA HIS A 39 13.21 -15.39 3.12
C HIS A 39 13.28 -15.12 1.62
N LEU A 40 12.64 -15.98 0.80
CA LEU A 40 12.61 -15.78 -0.65
C LEU A 40 11.90 -14.48 -1.05
N LEU A 41 10.84 -14.08 -0.35
CA LEU A 41 10.18 -12.79 -0.57
C LEU A 41 11.10 -11.61 -0.21
N GLU A 42 11.89 -11.72 0.86
CA GLU A 42 12.87 -10.69 1.22
C GLU A 42 13.93 -10.54 0.13
N VAL A 43 14.38 -11.66 -0.47
CA VAL A 43 15.34 -11.62 -1.58
C VAL A 43 14.73 -11.00 -2.84
N LEU A 44 13.51 -11.39 -3.21
CA LEU A 44 12.77 -10.77 -4.33
C LEU A 44 12.62 -9.28 -4.13
N THR A 45 12.20 -8.89 -2.93
CA THR A 45 12.05 -7.49 -2.54
C THR A 45 13.38 -6.76 -2.65
N ALA A 46 14.48 -7.31 -2.12
CA ALA A 46 15.80 -6.68 -2.21
C ALA A 46 16.25 -6.43 -3.66
N HIS A 47 16.01 -7.38 -4.56
CA HIS A 47 16.26 -7.17 -5.99
C HIS A 47 15.35 -6.09 -6.60
N CYS A 48 14.06 -6.08 -6.21
CA CYS A 48 13.15 -5.04 -6.64
C CYS A 48 13.61 -3.65 -6.17
N LEU A 49 14.01 -3.50 -4.91
CA LEU A 49 14.46 -2.23 -4.33
C LEU A 49 15.68 -1.64 -5.05
N ASP A 50 16.64 -2.48 -5.48
CA ASP A 50 17.76 -2.02 -6.34
C ASP A 50 17.25 -1.40 -7.64
N GLU A 51 16.27 -2.02 -8.31
CA GLU A 51 15.68 -1.53 -9.57
C GLU A 51 14.84 -0.25 -9.37
N LEU A 52 14.29 -0.03 -8.17
CA LEU A 52 13.59 1.22 -7.82
C LEU A 52 14.56 2.38 -7.49
N GLY A 53 15.85 2.10 -7.39
CA GLY A 53 16.87 3.04 -6.95
C GLY A 53 16.73 3.42 -5.49
N PHE A 54 16.35 2.46 -4.63
CA PHE A 54 16.26 2.65 -3.19
C PHE A 54 17.65 2.92 -2.58
N ASP A 55 17.75 3.99 -1.79
CA ASP A 55 18.95 4.37 -1.06
C ASP A 55 18.88 3.87 0.38
N ALA A 56 19.54 2.75 0.66
CA ALA A 56 19.65 2.18 2.01
C ALA A 56 20.32 3.12 3.02
N SER A 57 21.08 4.11 2.55
CA SER A 57 21.76 5.09 3.41
C SER A 57 20.86 6.25 3.85
N ASP A 58 19.66 6.40 3.27
CA ASP A 58 18.67 7.39 3.73
C ASP A 58 18.16 6.99 5.12
N SER A 59 18.74 7.62 6.15
CA SER A 59 18.31 7.48 7.54
C SER A 59 17.43 8.66 7.93
N ARG A 60 16.24 8.37 8.47
CA ARG A 60 15.32 9.39 8.99
C ARG A 60 15.40 9.44 10.51
N THR A 61 15.44 10.66 11.05
CA THR A 61 15.36 10.91 12.49
C THR A 61 13.92 11.02 12.91
N HIS A 62 13.55 10.28 13.95
CA HIS A 62 12.22 10.36 14.54
C HIS A 62 12.02 11.68 15.29
N ASP A 63 10.91 12.36 15.04
CA ASP A 63 10.53 13.61 15.71
C ASP A 63 9.72 13.29 16.98
N SER A 64 10.42 13.14 18.11
CA SER A 64 9.78 12.76 19.38
C SER A 64 8.80 13.79 19.91
N GLN A 65 8.97 15.08 19.57
CA GLN A 65 8.03 16.12 19.98
C GLN A 65 6.74 15.98 19.19
N PHE A 66 6.83 15.78 17.87
CA PHE A 66 5.66 15.52 17.03
C PHE A 66 4.88 14.28 17.48
N ASP A 67 5.56 13.20 17.86
CA ASP A 67 4.91 11.99 18.40
C ASP A 67 4.16 12.28 19.71
N SER A 68 4.76 13.05 20.62
CA SER A 68 4.12 13.49 21.87
C SER A 68 2.87 14.34 21.60
N ASP A 69 2.96 15.29 20.67
CA ASP A 69 1.85 16.18 20.32
C ASP A 69 0.70 15.42 19.65
N LEU A 70 1.02 14.48 18.75
CA LEU A 70 0.03 13.62 18.11
C LEU A 70 -0.64 12.68 19.12
N THR A 71 0.12 12.15 20.08
CA THR A 71 -0.39 11.31 21.17
C THR A 71 -1.36 12.09 22.06
N ALA A 72 -1.00 13.30 22.47
CA ALA A 72 -1.87 14.17 23.26
C ALA A 72 -3.17 14.50 22.50
N TRP A 73 -3.06 14.88 21.22
CA TRP A 73 -4.22 15.12 20.37
C TRP A 73 -5.13 13.88 20.25
N CYS A 74 -4.57 12.68 20.13
CA CYS A 74 -5.37 11.45 20.07
C CYS A 74 -6.07 11.15 21.40
N ALA A 75 -5.44 11.47 22.54
CA ALA A 75 -6.08 11.32 23.84
C ALA A 75 -7.30 12.24 23.98
N ASP A 76 -7.23 13.45 23.43
CA ASP A 76 -8.31 14.45 23.53
C ASP A 76 -9.44 14.22 22.53
N HIS A 77 -9.14 13.67 21.34
CA HIS A 77 -10.09 13.64 20.22
C HIS A 77 -10.47 12.24 19.74
N VAL A 78 -9.61 11.24 19.89
CA VAL A 78 -9.78 9.90 19.31
C VAL A 78 -10.19 8.88 20.37
N LEU A 79 -9.50 8.83 21.51
CA LEU A 79 -9.84 7.92 22.61
C LEU A 79 -11.27 8.10 23.13
N PRO A 80 -11.84 9.31 23.24
CA PRO A 80 -13.23 9.47 23.67
C PRO A 80 -14.24 8.79 22.73
N LEU A 81 -13.90 8.62 21.44
CA LEU A 81 -14.73 7.91 20.47
C LEU A 81 -14.65 6.39 20.59
N CYS A 82 -13.69 5.88 21.37
CA CYS A 82 -13.47 4.45 21.59
C CYS A 82 -14.26 3.90 22.79
N GLY A 83 -14.72 4.78 23.70
CA GLY A 83 -15.24 4.38 25.00
C GLY A 83 -14.18 3.70 25.87
N ASP A 84 -14.62 2.93 26.87
CA ASP A 84 -13.74 2.29 27.86
C ASP A 84 -13.11 0.96 27.37
N ASP A 85 -13.05 0.71 26.05
CA ASP A 85 -12.56 -0.54 25.48
C ASP A 85 -11.00 -0.55 25.40
N PRO A 86 -10.31 -1.41 26.18
CA PRO A 86 -8.85 -1.47 26.18
C PRO A 86 -8.27 -1.95 24.85
N SER A 87 -9.01 -2.76 24.09
CA SER A 87 -8.57 -3.27 22.79
C SER A 87 -8.50 -2.14 21.75
N LYS A 88 -9.49 -1.25 21.75
CA LYS A 88 -9.53 -0.05 20.90
C LYS A 88 -8.43 0.93 21.25
N THR A 89 -8.13 1.10 22.54
CA THR A 89 -7.01 1.94 22.99
C THR A 89 -5.66 1.43 22.45
N LYS A 90 -5.45 0.11 22.45
CA LYS A 90 -4.24 -0.51 21.87
C LYS A 90 -4.12 -0.23 20.38
N ILE A 91 -5.22 -0.30 19.63
CA ILE A 91 -5.27 0.01 18.20
C ILE A 91 -4.97 1.49 17.96
N VAL A 92 -5.59 2.41 18.70
CA VAL A 92 -5.31 3.85 18.59
C VAL A 92 -3.83 4.14 18.84
N ASN A 93 -3.24 3.58 19.90
CA ASN A 93 -1.82 3.76 20.18
C ASN A 93 -0.91 3.20 19.06
N ALA A 94 -1.31 2.11 18.41
CA ALA A 94 -0.60 1.58 17.24
C ALA A 94 -0.75 2.48 16.01
N ALA A 95 -1.94 3.03 15.79
CA ALA A 95 -2.24 3.98 14.71
C ALA A 95 -1.46 5.28 14.88
N VAL A 96 -1.36 5.84 16.08
CA VAL A 96 -0.55 7.03 16.41
C VAL A 96 0.90 6.81 16.04
N ARG A 97 1.53 5.74 16.54
CA ARG A 97 2.92 5.43 16.21
C ARG A 97 3.13 5.26 14.70
N THR A 98 2.19 4.59 14.02
CA THR A 98 2.27 4.39 12.57
C THR A 98 2.15 5.72 11.83
N ALA A 99 1.24 6.60 12.24
CA ALA A 99 1.02 7.91 11.63
C ALA A 99 2.19 8.89 11.87
N ALA A 100 2.81 8.84 13.05
CA ALA A 100 4.03 9.60 13.35
C ALA A 100 5.18 9.17 12.42
N VAL A 101 5.39 7.85 12.30
CA VAL A 101 6.38 7.28 11.38
C VAL A 101 6.06 7.65 9.93
N LEU A 102 4.82 7.50 9.46
CA LEU A 102 4.40 7.94 8.12
C LEU A 102 4.81 9.39 7.86
N SER A 103 4.62 10.27 8.84
CA SER A 103 4.92 11.70 8.70
C SER A 103 6.43 12.00 8.63
N ASP A 104 7.24 11.29 9.42
CA ASP A 104 8.71 11.42 9.41
C ASP A 104 9.32 10.93 8.09
N TYR A 105 8.83 9.79 7.60
CA TYR A 105 9.40 9.12 6.43
C TYR A 105 8.92 9.73 5.12
N LEU A 106 7.61 9.97 4.97
CA LEU A 106 7.01 10.39 3.70
C LEU A 106 7.11 11.89 3.45
N TYR A 107 7.10 12.70 4.51
CA TYR A 107 6.96 14.16 4.43
C TYR A 107 8.09 14.93 5.14
N PRO A 108 9.37 14.58 4.92
CA PRO A 108 10.48 15.17 5.67
C PRO A 108 10.75 16.64 5.31
N TYR A 109 10.17 17.15 4.22
CA TYR A 109 10.33 18.53 3.76
C TYR A 109 9.07 19.37 3.95
N HIS A 110 8.02 18.80 4.54
CA HIS A 110 6.80 19.54 4.84
C HIS A 110 6.91 20.26 6.18
N ASP A 111 6.15 21.34 6.30
CA ASP A 111 5.98 22.03 7.56
C ASP A 111 5.20 21.18 8.58
N SER A 112 5.28 21.57 9.86
CA SER A 112 4.64 20.87 10.96
C SER A 112 3.11 20.79 10.82
N THR A 113 2.47 21.80 10.24
CA THR A 113 1.01 21.84 10.05
C THR A 113 0.58 20.80 9.01
N SER A 114 1.25 20.76 7.86
CA SER A 114 1.01 19.78 6.79
C SER A 114 1.20 18.35 7.30
N ARG A 115 2.30 18.10 8.03
CA ARG A 115 2.56 16.79 8.69
C ARG A 115 1.45 16.43 9.68
N THR A 116 0.98 17.39 10.48
CA THR A 116 -0.09 17.19 11.45
C THR A 116 -1.40 16.78 10.78
N HIS A 117 -1.83 17.45 9.70
CA HIS A 117 -3.05 17.07 8.98
C HIS A 117 -2.96 15.65 8.40
N LEU A 118 -1.82 15.30 7.79
CA LEU A 118 -1.59 13.96 7.23
C LEU A 118 -1.56 12.88 8.33
N ALA A 119 -0.93 13.16 9.46
CA ALA A 119 -0.90 12.25 10.60
C ALA A 119 -2.29 12.02 11.21
N ARG A 120 -3.05 13.09 11.47
CA ARG A 120 -4.42 13.01 12.01
C ARG A 120 -5.34 12.20 11.09
N MET A 121 -5.27 12.45 9.78
CA MET A 121 -6.00 11.66 8.78
C MET A 121 -5.57 10.20 8.80
N SER A 122 -4.27 9.92 8.88
CA SER A 122 -3.74 8.55 8.92
C SER A 122 -4.18 7.81 10.18
N VAL A 123 -4.18 8.45 11.35
CA VAL A 123 -4.72 7.86 12.59
C VAL A 123 -6.18 7.47 12.39
N ALA A 124 -7.02 8.40 11.92
CA ALA A 124 -8.44 8.11 11.71
C ALA A 124 -8.64 6.97 10.69
N GLY A 125 -7.91 6.99 9.58
CA GLY A 125 -7.99 5.97 8.55
C GLY A 125 -7.60 4.57 9.03
N ILE A 126 -6.47 4.47 9.76
CA ILE A 126 -5.98 3.20 10.32
C ILE A 126 -6.91 2.68 11.40
N VAL A 127 -7.43 3.56 12.27
CA VAL A 127 -8.36 3.13 13.33
C VAL A 127 -9.66 2.61 12.74
N LEU A 128 -10.23 3.29 11.74
CA LEU A 128 -11.46 2.85 11.08
C LEU A 128 -11.29 1.52 10.33
N ASP A 129 -10.11 1.27 9.78
CA ASP A 129 -9.73 0.00 9.13
C ASP A 129 -9.58 -1.13 10.16
N ASP A 130 -8.70 -0.94 11.16
CA ASP A 130 -8.35 -1.98 12.15
C ASP A 130 -9.47 -2.23 13.20
N PHE A 131 -10.48 -1.35 13.34
CA PHE A 131 -11.67 -1.61 14.17
C PHE A 131 -12.59 -2.65 13.50
N ALA A 132 -12.28 -3.92 13.77
CA ALA A 132 -13.15 -5.05 13.49
C ALA A 132 -14.54 -4.82 14.12
N GLY A 133 -15.60 -4.91 13.33
CA GLY A 133 -16.97 -4.77 13.83
C GLY A 133 -17.36 -3.35 14.27
N HIS A 134 -16.71 -2.30 13.74
CA HIS A 134 -17.13 -0.93 13.98
C HIS A 134 -18.64 -0.77 13.71
N GLU A 135 -19.41 -0.35 14.71
CA GLU A 135 -20.88 -0.28 14.64
C GLU A 135 -21.38 0.60 13.48
N GLU A 136 -20.62 1.65 13.15
CA GLU A 136 -20.92 2.54 12.02
C GLU A 136 -20.44 2.03 10.65
N ALA A 137 -19.71 0.91 10.55
CA ALA A 137 -19.22 0.41 9.24
C ALA A 137 -20.33 0.17 8.20
N PRO A 138 -21.50 -0.39 8.54
CA PRO A 138 -22.63 -0.52 7.61
C PRO A 138 -23.21 0.83 7.15
N LEU A 139 -22.80 1.94 7.75
CA LEU A 139 -23.30 3.28 7.44
C LEU A 139 -22.36 4.05 6.51
N PHE A 140 -21.14 3.57 6.23
CA PHE A 140 -20.12 4.34 5.50
C PHE A 140 -20.56 4.76 4.09
N GLY A 141 -21.14 3.86 3.29
CA GLY A 141 -21.64 4.18 1.96
C GLY A 141 -22.84 5.12 2.00
N ARG A 142 -23.74 4.94 2.97
CA ARG A 142 -24.86 5.87 3.16
C ARG A 142 -24.37 7.25 3.60
N TYR A 143 -23.34 7.29 4.44
CA TYR A 143 -22.70 8.52 4.90
C TYR A 143 -22.10 9.31 3.74
N VAL A 144 -21.33 8.68 2.85
CA VAL A 144 -20.79 9.35 1.65
C VAL A 144 -21.91 9.85 0.76
N TYR A 145 -22.96 9.04 0.54
CA TYR A 145 -24.15 9.46 -0.20
C TYR A 145 -24.80 10.72 0.42
N ASP A 146 -25.01 10.73 1.74
CA ASP A 146 -25.65 11.86 2.43
C ASP A 146 -24.80 13.14 2.31
N ILE A 147 -23.46 13.03 2.36
CA ILE A 147 -22.54 14.17 2.12
C ILE A 147 -22.71 14.72 0.71
N LEU A 148 -22.69 13.85 -0.31
CA LEU A 148 -22.80 14.26 -1.72
C LEU A 148 -24.17 14.89 -2.03
N MET A 149 -25.21 14.45 -1.34
CA MET A 149 -26.56 15.04 -1.46
C MET A 149 -26.73 16.33 -0.66
N GLY A 150 -25.69 16.81 0.03
CA GLY A 150 -25.74 18.03 0.84
C GLY A 150 -26.69 17.91 2.02
N SER A 151 -26.89 16.71 2.56
CA SER A 151 -27.79 16.48 3.69
C SER A 151 -27.21 17.13 4.96
N GLU A 152 -27.99 17.99 5.62
CA GLU A 152 -27.60 18.58 6.92
C GLU A 152 -27.26 17.49 7.95
N ALA A 153 -28.02 16.38 7.92
CA ALA A 153 -27.78 15.21 8.76
C ALA A 153 -26.41 14.55 8.51
N ALA A 154 -25.78 14.74 7.35
CA ALA A 154 -24.41 14.26 7.12
C ALA A 154 -23.37 15.14 7.83
N THR A 155 -23.65 16.44 7.90
CA THR A 155 -22.74 17.45 8.45
C THR A 155 -22.82 17.60 9.97
N GLU A 156 -23.94 17.18 10.56
CA GLU A 156 -24.21 17.23 12.01
C GLU A 156 -24.01 15.87 12.71
N ARG A 157 -23.52 14.85 12.00
CA ARG A 157 -23.25 13.52 12.61
C ARG A 157 -22.28 13.63 13.79
N SER A 158 -22.61 12.91 14.87
CA SER A 158 -21.70 12.65 15.99
C SER A 158 -20.85 11.41 15.71
N GLY A 159 -20.00 11.02 16.66
CA GLY A 159 -19.20 9.79 16.57
C GLY A 159 -18.07 9.87 15.54
N TRP A 160 -17.72 8.70 15.02
CA TRP A 160 -16.55 8.51 14.14
C TRP A 160 -16.75 9.15 12.77
N LEU A 161 -17.91 8.95 12.16
CA LEU A 161 -18.22 9.58 10.87
C LEU A 161 -18.25 11.11 10.95
N GLY A 162 -18.79 11.67 12.03
CA GLY A 162 -18.75 13.11 12.30
C GLY A 162 -17.32 13.63 12.44
N PHE A 163 -16.49 12.91 13.20
CA PHE A 163 -15.08 13.22 13.38
C PHE A 163 -14.29 13.16 12.06
N PHE A 164 -14.45 12.07 11.30
CA PHE A 164 -13.81 11.89 10.00
C PHE A 164 -14.17 13.01 9.02
N THR A 165 -15.45 13.42 8.97
CA THR A 165 -15.90 14.55 8.14
C THR A 165 -15.14 15.84 8.44
N ARG A 166 -14.94 16.15 9.74
CA ARG A 166 -14.20 17.35 10.15
C ARG A 166 -12.76 17.28 9.68
N LEU A 167 -12.09 16.13 9.86
CA LEU A 167 -10.71 15.97 9.42
C LEU A 167 -10.56 16.08 7.90
N VAL A 168 -11.50 15.50 7.11
CA VAL A 168 -11.49 15.64 5.65
C VAL A 168 -11.68 17.10 5.23
N ARG A 169 -12.56 17.85 5.91
CA ARG A 169 -12.74 19.29 5.63
C ARG A 169 -11.49 20.10 5.96
N GLU A 170 -10.86 19.84 7.10
CA GLU A 170 -9.58 20.45 7.48
C GLU A 170 -8.50 20.14 6.46
N TYR A 171 -8.42 18.88 6.01
CA TYR A 171 -7.50 18.45 4.96
C TYR A 171 -7.76 19.21 3.64
N ILE A 172 -9.00 19.27 3.17
CA ILE A 172 -9.36 19.95 1.92
C ILE A 172 -9.01 21.44 2.00
N ALA A 173 -9.30 22.08 3.13
CA ALA A 173 -9.00 23.49 3.33
C ALA A 173 -7.50 23.75 3.32
N HIS A 174 -6.72 22.95 4.06
CA HIS A 174 -5.26 23.12 4.16
C HIS A 174 -4.56 22.84 2.84
N PHE A 175 -4.81 21.68 2.23
CA PHE A 175 -4.13 21.27 0.99
C PHE A 175 -4.73 21.92 -0.27
N GLY A 176 -5.89 22.57 -0.15
CA GLY A 176 -6.54 23.35 -1.20
C GLY A 176 -6.24 24.85 -1.16
N GLU A 177 -5.47 25.34 -0.17
CA GLU A 177 -5.21 26.78 0.02
C GLU A 177 -4.56 27.43 -1.22
N ASN A 178 -3.58 26.75 -1.82
CA ASN A 178 -2.91 27.22 -3.03
C ASN A 178 -3.66 26.87 -4.32
N ASP A 179 -4.32 25.72 -4.34
CA ASP A 179 -5.12 25.24 -5.47
C ASP A 179 -6.24 24.31 -4.97
N PRO A 180 -7.51 24.74 -5.04
CA PRO A 180 -8.64 23.94 -4.56
C PRO A 180 -8.74 22.55 -5.19
N ARG A 181 -8.19 22.36 -6.42
CA ARG A 181 -8.20 21.07 -7.11
C ARG A 181 -7.39 20.02 -6.36
N ALA A 182 -6.27 20.41 -5.73
CA ALA A 182 -5.44 19.50 -4.94
C ALA A 182 -6.17 19.03 -3.67
N GLY A 183 -6.77 19.98 -2.94
CA GLY A 183 -7.57 19.69 -1.74
C GLY A 183 -8.74 18.77 -2.05
N VAL A 184 -9.52 19.08 -3.10
CA VAL A 184 -10.66 18.25 -3.54
C VAL A 184 -10.22 16.85 -3.94
N LEU A 185 -9.15 16.70 -4.73
CA LEU A 185 -8.63 15.40 -5.13
C LEU A 185 -8.29 14.51 -3.91
N GLY A 186 -7.60 15.07 -2.91
CA GLY A 186 -7.28 14.32 -1.70
C GLY A 186 -8.52 14.04 -0.84
N GLY A 187 -9.45 14.99 -0.74
CA GLY A 187 -10.73 14.79 -0.05
C GLY A 187 -11.59 13.68 -0.66
N GLU A 188 -11.70 13.65 -1.99
CA GLU A 188 -12.39 12.59 -2.73
C GLU A 188 -11.76 11.22 -2.46
N ALA A 189 -10.43 11.14 -2.46
CA ALA A 189 -9.72 9.90 -2.14
C ALA A 189 -10.03 9.38 -0.72
N LEU A 190 -10.20 10.27 0.25
CA LEU A 190 -10.57 9.92 1.62
C LEU A 190 -12.03 9.45 1.74
N PHE A 191 -12.95 10.05 0.98
CA PHE A 191 -14.34 9.57 0.92
C PHE A 191 -14.46 8.22 0.19
N ASN A 192 -13.67 8.02 -0.87
CA ASN A 192 -13.58 6.75 -1.56
C ASN A 192 -13.03 5.66 -0.64
N TYR A 193 -12.01 5.97 0.15
CA TYR A 193 -11.44 5.09 1.16
C TYR A 193 -12.49 4.60 2.14
N ILE A 194 -13.21 5.50 2.82
CA ILE A 194 -14.20 5.10 3.83
C ILE A 194 -15.34 4.28 3.21
N SER A 195 -15.80 4.61 2.00
CA SER A 195 -16.80 3.80 1.30
C SER A 195 -16.29 2.40 0.93
N SER A 196 -15.00 2.27 0.67
CA SER A 196 -14.37 0.99 0.30
C SER A 196 -14.12 0.10 1.49
N LEU A 197 -13.85 0.67 2.67
CA LEU A 197 -13.80 -0.08 3.92
C LEU A 197 -15.13 -0.82 4.19
N GLU A 198 -16.27 -0.26 3.79
CA GLU A 198 -17.54 -1.00 3.88
C GLU A 198 -17.53 -2.25 3.00
N ASN A 199 -17.04 -2.13 1.77
CA ASN A 199 -16.95 -3.26 0.85
C ASN A 199 -16.01 -4.34 1.38
N GLU A 200 -14.83 -3.94 1.88
CA GLU A 200 -13.87 -4.87 2.47
C GLU A 200 -14.43 -5.58 3.71
N LYS A 201 -15.14 -4.84 4.58
CA LYS A 201 -15.81 -5.42 5.76
C LYS A 201 -16.97 -6.35 5.38
N ARG A 202 -17.70 -6.06 4.31
CA ARG A 202 -18.74 -6.98 3.76
C ARG A 202 -18.15 -8.29 3.27
N PHE A 203 -16.90 -8.30 2.85
CA PHE A 203 -16.21 -9.54 2.48
C PHE A 203 -15.67 -10.31 3.71
N ASN A 204 -15.86 -9.79 4.93
CA ASN A 204 -15.52 -10.46 6.19
C ASN A 204 -14.10 -11.07 6.22
N GLY A 205 -13.15 -10.47 5.50
CA GLY A 205 -11.78 -10.95 5.36
C GLY A 205 -11.60 -12.30 4.63
N SER A 206 -12.65 -12.84 4.00
CA SER A 206 -12.69 -14.19 3.44
C SER A 206 -13.01 -14.20 1.94
N ILE A 207 -12.20 -14.89 1.13
CA ILE A 207 -12.43 -15.06 -0.32
C ILE A 207 -13.76 -15.75 -0.64
N TRP A 208 -14.45 -16.32 0.35
CA TRP A 208 -15.75 -16.97 0.19
C TRP A 208 -16.93 -16.00 0.28
N ASP A 209 -16.71 -14.85 0.93
CA ASP A 209 -17.72 -13.81 1.17
C ASP A 209 -17.69 -12.70 0.10
N VAL A 210 -16.84 -12.85 -0.92
CA VAL A 210 -16.81 -11.96 -2.09
C VAL A 210 -18.09 -12.06 -2.94
N PRO A 211 -18.38 -11.04 -3.78
CA PRO A 211 -19.48 -11.05 -4.72
C PRO A 211 -19.52 -12.31 -5.61
N PRO A 212 -20.70 -12.77 -6.07
CA PRO A 212 -20.85 -14.03 -6.80
C PRO A 212 -19.92 -14.20 -8.00
N HIS A 213 -19.61 -13.12 -8.73
CA HIS A 213 -18.70 -13.13 -9.88
C HIS A 213 -17.22 -13.34 -9.53
N LEU A 214 -16.86 -13.20 -8.25
CA LEU A 214 -15.51 -13.37 -7.73
C LEU A 214 -15.36 -14.64 -6.90
N ARG A 215 -16.46 -15.30 -6.50
CA ARG A 215 -16.40 -16.47 -5.63
C ARG A 215 -15.61 -17.59 -6.32
N PRO A 216 -14.66 -18.24 -5.62
CA PRO A 216 -14.01 -19.42 -6.15
C PRO A 216 -15.07 -20.43 -6.59
N PRO A 217 -14.88 -21.12 -7.73
CA PRO A 217 -15.85 -22.10 -8.20
C PRO A 217 -16.08 -23.12 -7.09
N SER A 218 -17.33 -23.21 -6.59
CA SER A 218 -17.70 -24.30 -5.71
C SER A 218 -17.66 -25.60 -6.50
N THR A 219 -17.56 -26.74 -5.82
CA THR A 219 -17.67 -28.08 -6.42
C THR A 219 -19.00 -28.32 -7.17
N SER A 220 -19.91 -27.33 -7.20
CA SER A 220 -21.14 -27.36 -7.97
C SER A 220 -20.89 -27.13 -9.47
N LYS A 221 -21.68 -27.80 -10.30
CA LYS A 221 -21.57 -27.88 -11.77
C LYS A 221 -21.77 -26.56 -12.54
N HIS A 222 -21.82 -25.42 -11.84
CA HIS A 222 -21.96 -24.09 -12.41
C HIS A 222 -20.71 -23.27 -12.11
N SER A 223 -19.56 -23.69 -12.66
CA SER A 223 -18.37 -22.87 -12.60
C SER A 223 -18.51 -21.71 -13.58
N PHE A 224 -18.66 -20.49 -13.07
CA PHE A 224 -18.74 -19.26 -13.85
C PHE A 224 -17.35 -18.83 -14.37
N HIS A 225 -16.62 -19.76 -14.98
CA HIS A 225 -15.36 -19.44 -15.65
C HIS A 225 -15.63 -18.35 -16.70
N HIS A 226 -14.74 -17.36 -16.77
CA HIS A 226 -14.81 -16.20 -17.68
C HIS A 226 -15.83 -15.09 -17.37
N CYS A 227 -16.59 -15.17 -16.29
CA CYS A 227 -17.50 -14.07 -15.87
C CYS A 227 -16.83 -13.06 -14.93
N CYS A 228 -15.55 -13.24 -14.60
CA CYS A 228 -14.86 -12.49 -13.58
C CYS A 228 -14.24 -11.19 -14.15
N PRO A 229 -14.62 -9.99 -13.67
CA PRO A 229 -14.11 -8.74 -14.21
C PRO A 229 -12.64 -8.51 -13.83
N ALA A 230 -11.74 -8.66 -14.82
CA ALA A 230 -10.29 -8.46 -14.67
C ALA A 230 -9.86 -7.15 -14.00
N GLY A 231 -10.66 -6.08 -14.15
CA GLY A 231 -10.37 -4.76 -13.59
C GLY A 231 -10.76 -4.57 -12.12
N PHE A 232 -11.56 -5.46 -11.53
CA PHE A 232 -12.11 -5.26 -10.19
C PHE A 232 -11.04 -5.11 -9.10
N PRO A 233 -9.99 -5.95 -9.01
CA PRO A 233 -8.97 -5.83 -7.97
C PRO A 233 -8.29 -4.46 -7.99
N ARG A 234 -7.99 -3.95 -9.18
CA ARG A 234 -7.36 -2.63 -9.36
C ARG A 234 -8.31 -1.51 -8.98
N TRP A 235 -9.59 -1.60 -9.36
CA TRP A 235 -10.60 -0.62 -8.98
C TRP A 235 -10.73 -0.55 -7.46
N LEU A 236 -10.93 -1.69 -6.79
CA LEU A 236 -11.10 -1.73 -5.34
C LEU A 236 -9.88 -1.14 -4.63
N ARG A 237 -8.67 -1.56 -5.03
CA ARG A 237 -7.42 -1.08 -4.44
C ARG A 237 -7.23 0.43 -4.60
N ALA A 238 -7.54 0.97 -5.77
CA ALA A 238 -7.44 2.41 -6.02
C ALA A 238 -8.39 3.24 -5.12
N GLN A 239 -9.48 2.62 -4.62
CA GLN A 239 -10.38 3.26 -3.68
C GLN A 239 -9.95 3.05 -2.22
N SER A 240 -9.53 1.83 -1.83
CA SER A 240 -9.13 1.51 -0.46
C SER A 240 -7.70 1.89 -0.09
N GLY A 241 -6.88 2.39 -1.02
CA GLY A 241 -5.52 2.83 -0.72
C GLY A 241 -5.38 4.23 -0.13
N ALA A 242 -6.38 5.10 -0.31
CA ALA A 242 -6.29 6.54 0.00
C ALA A 242 -5.05 7.25 -0.61
N SER A 243 -4.34 6.61 -1.54
CA SER A 243 -3.02 7.02 -2.04
C SER A 243 -3.05 8.40 -2.68
N ALA A 244 -4.13 8.76 -3.38
CA ALA A 244 -4.25 10.10 -3.96
C ALA A 244 -4.29 11.21 -2.91
N ALA A 245 -4.78 10.97 -1.68
CA ALA A 245 -4.69 11.94 -0.58
C ALA A 245 -3.25 12.13 -0.10
N TYR A 246 -2.48 11.06 -0.02
CA TYR A 246 -1.05 11.17 0.31
C TYR A 246 -0.26 11.90 -0.77
N ILE A 247 -0.55 11.65 -2.05
CA ILE A 247 0.09 12.33 -3.18
C ILE A 247 -0.32 13.82 -3.26
N ALA A 248 -1.59 14.16 -3.05
CA ALA A 248 -2.02 15.55 -2.99
C ALA A 248 -1.33 16.30 -1.84
N GLY A 249 -1.19 15.65 -0.68
CA GLY A 249 -0.38 16.18 0.42
C GLY A 249 1.06 16.40 0.00
N LEU A 250 1.71 15.39 -0.59
CA LEU A 250 3.12 15.42 -1.01
C LEU A 250 3.48 16.66 -1.83
N PHE A 251 2.62 17.02 -2.78
CA PHE A 251 2.85 18.09 -3.75
C PHE A 251 2.07 19.39 -3.45
N HIS A 252 1.57 19.60 -2.23
CA HIS A 252 0.71 20.75 -1.91
C HIS A 252 1.32 22.15 -2.15
N SER A 253 2.64 22.23 -2.23
CA SER A 253 3.42 23.44 -2.51
C SER A 253 4.02 23.46 -3.92
N VAL A 254 3.65 22.49 -4.76
CA VAL A 254 4.03 22.39 -6.17
C VAL A 254 2.77 22.67 -7.02
N PRO A 255 2.86 23.48 -8.09
CA PRO A 255 1.70 23.79 -8.93
C PRO A 255 1.00 22.51 -9.43
N PHE A 256 -0.33 22.46 -9.25
CA PHE A 256 -1.15 21.28 -9.56
C PHE A 256 -0.92 20.78 -10.99
N ASP A 257 -0.89 21.69 -11.95
CA ASP A 257 -0.74 21.37 -13.38
C ASP A 257 0.61 20.70 -13.72
N TYR A 258 1.62 20.85 -12.86
CA TYR A 258 2.92 20.19 -13.08
C TYR A 258 2.90 18.72 -12.70
N TRP A 259 2.32 18.35 -11.55
CA TRP A 259 2.40 16.98 -11.03
C TRP A 259 1.19 16.10 -11.36
N ILE A 260 0.03 16.70 -11.66
CA ILE A 260 -1.19 15.94 -11.96
C ILE A 260 -1.04 14.92 -13.11
N PRO A 261 -0.26 15.16 -14.20
CA PRO A 261 -0.10 14.15 -15.25
C PRO A 261 0.59 12.86 -14.75
N ALA A 262 1.33 12.94 -13.65
CA ALA A 262 2.01 11.81 -13.03
C ALA A 262 1.20 11.19 -11.87
N LEU A 263 -0.05 11.62 -11.62
CA LEU A 263 -0.85 11.10 -10.50
C LEU A 263 -0.99 9.57 -10.53
N ASN A 264 -1.22 8.99 -11.72
CA ASN A 264 -1.43 7.55 -11.86
C ASN A 264 -0.19 6.73 -11.43
N PRO A 265 1.03 6.97 -11.98
CA PRO A 265 2.21 6.24 -11.52
C PRO A 265 2.53 6.49 -10.04
N LEU A 266 2.28 7.70 -9.51
CA LEU A 266 2.47 8.02 -8.09
C LEU A 266 1.55 7.20 -7.17
N VAL A 267 0.24 7.16 -7.47
CA VAL A 267 -0.75 6.38 -6.73
C VAL A 267 -0.42 4.89 -6.79
N ARG A 268 -0.10 4.38 -7.98
CA ARG A 268 0.25 2.96 -8.15
C ARG A 268 1.53 2.60 -7.42
N PHE A 269 2.52 3.50 -7.36
CA PHE A 269 3.70 3.27 -6.54
C PHE A 269 3.31 3.07 -5.07
N THR A 270 2.51 3.99 -4.50
CA THR A 270 2.09 3.92 -3.09
C THR A 270 1.35 2.61 -2.79
N ASP A 271 0.40 2.24 -3.65
CA ASP A 271 -0.39 1.01 -3.51
C ASP A 271 0.49 -0.24 -3.62
N ARG A 272 1.36 -0.32 -4.64
CA ARG A 272 2.13 -1.54 -4.95
C ARG A 272 3.28 -1.78 -3.99
N VAL A 273 3.94 -0.73 -3.49
CA VAL A 273 4.91 -0.90 -2.40
C VAL A 273 4.21 -1.50 -1.19
N ASN A 274 3.03 -0.98 -0.83
CA ASN A 274 2.28 -1.51 0.30
C ASN A 274 1.87 -2.98 0.06
N ASP A 275 1.29 -3.30 -1.10
CA ASP A 275 0.86 -4.66 -1.46
C ASP A 275 2.03 -5.68 -1.45
N LEU A 276 3.19 -5.29 -1.98
CA LEU A 276 4.38 -6.15 -2.02
C LEU A 276 4.96 -6.37 -0.62
N MET A 277 5.12 -5.28 0.15
CA MET A 277 5.75 -5.32 1.47
C MET A 277 4.82 -5.92 2.55
N SER A 278 3.50 -5.87 2.35
CA SER A 278 2.52 -6.49 3.24
C SER A 278 2.18 -7.93 2.87
N PHE A 279 2.61 -8.43 1.72
CA PHE A 279 2.30 -9.78 1.26
C PHE A 279 2.64 -10.86 2.29
N SER A 280 3.80 -10.78 2.95
CA SER A 280 4.20 -11.73 4.00
C SER A 280 3.29 -11.68 5.23
N LYS A 281 2.86 -10.47 5.61
CA LYS A 281 1.96 -10.24 6.75
C LYS A 281 0.54 -10.70 6.44
N GLU A 282 0.07 -10.56 5.21
CA GLU A 282 -1.32 -10.83 4.84
C GLU A 282 -1.52 -12.27 4.41
N ILE A 283 -0.73 -12.76 3.45
CA ILE A 283 -0.95 -14.07 2.82
C ILE A 283 -0.23 -15.19 3.56
N LEU A 284 0.99 -14.96 4.03
CA LEU A 284 1.72 -15.99 4.77
C LEU A 284 1.23 -16.12 6.22
N ALA A 285 0.55 -15.10 6.76
CA ALA A 285 -0.04 -15.18 8.11
C ALA A 285 -1.44 -15.80 8.11
N SER A 286 -2.21 -15.72 7.01
CA SER A 286 -3.53 -16.37 6.92
C SER A 286 -3.49 -17.90 6.94
N VAL A 287 -2.29 -18.46 6.87
CA VAL A 287 -1.98 -19.87 7.13
C VAL A 287 -2.21 -20.25 8.60
N ASN A 288 -2.24 -19.30 9.53
CA ASN A 288 -2.56 -19.53 10.93
C ASN A 288 -4.08 -19.41 11.18
N PRO A 289 -4.71 -20.36 11.91
CA PRO A 289 -6.16 -20.35 12.19
C PRO A 289 -6.69 -19.12 12.95
N GLU A 290 -5.80 -18.32 13.56
CA GLU A 290 -6.17 -17.26 14.50
C GLU A 290 -6.12 -15.84 13.90
N GLY A 291 -5.77 -15.66 12.62
CA GLY A 291 -5.90 -14.34 12.00
C GLY A 291 -4.99 -14.10 10.80
N GLY A 292 -5.62 -13.95 9.64
CA GLY A 292 -5.06 -13.30 8.47
C GLY A 292 -6.19 -12.76 7.59
N MET A 293 -5.90 -11.78 6.76
CA MET A 293 -6.85 -11.28 5.77
C MET A 293 -6.61 -12.09 4.48
N ASP A 294 -7.57 -12.93 4.09
CA ASP A 294 -7.46 -13.71 2.84
C ASP A 294 -7.76 -12.85 1.60
N ILE A 295 -8.11 -11.57 1.79
CA ILE A 295 -8.42 -10.63 0.72
C ILE A 295 -7.43 -9.48 0.75
N ASN A 296 -6.49 -9.50 -0.18
CA ASN A 296 -5.73 -8.33 -0.57
C ASN A 296 -5.70 -8.20 -2.10
N TYR A 297 -5.04 -7.15 -2.60
CA TYR A 297 -4.92 -6.92 -4.03
C TYR A 297 -4.33 -8.13 -4.78
N VAL A 298 -3.25 -8.73 -4.26
CA VAL A 298 -2.56 -9.86 -4.90
C VAL A 298 -3.46 -11.09 -4.97
N THR A 299 -4.20 -11.38 -3.90
CA THR A 299 -5.14 -12.50 -3.85
C THR A 299 -6.30 -12.30 -4.82
N LEU A 300 -6.92 -11.12 -4.82
CA LEU A 300 -8.02 -10.81 -5.74
C LEU A 300 -7.56 -10.84 -7.20
N GLN A 301 -6.37 -10.28 -7.52
CA GLN A 301 -5.79 -10.36 -8.85
C GLN A 301 -5.57 -11.81 -9.27
N THR A 302 -4.96 -12.62 -8.41
CA THR A 302 -4.69 -14.03 -8.68
C THR A 302 -5.99 -14.80 -8.91
N LEU A 303 -7.00 -14.59 -8.07
CA LEU A 303 -8.32 -15.21 -8.16
C LEU A 303 -8.99 -14.90 -9.50
N VAL A 304 -9.06 -13.62 -9.85
CA VAL A 304 -9.74 -13.15 -11.07
C VAL A 304 -9.01 -13.63 -12.33
N ARG A 305 -7.67 -13.57 -12.36
CA ARG A 305 -6.87 -14.07 -13.48
C ARG A 305 -7.07 -15.57 -13.68
N ARG A 306 -7.02 -16.34 -12.59
CA ARG A 306 -7.20 -17.79 -12.60
C ARG A 306 -8.61 -18.17 -13.07
N GLN A 307 -9.65 -17.53 -12.55
CA GLN A 307 -11.05 -17.76 -12.97
C GLN A 307 -11.31 -17.41 -14.44
N SER A 308 -10.53 -16.48 -15.00
CA SER A 308 -10.58 -16.14 -16.42
C SER A 308 -9.88 -17.16 -17.33
N GLY A 309 -9.27 -18.20 -16.75
CA GLY A 309 -8.49 -19.20 -17.48
C GLY A 309 -7.12 -18.70 -17.91
N THR A 310 -6.57 -17.66 -17.25
CA THR A 310 -5.24 -17.13 -17.59
C THR A 310 -4.18 -18.19 -17.29
N PRO A 311 -3.37 -18.62 -18.28
CA PRO A 311 -2.29 -19.57 -18.04
C PRO A 311 -1.19 -18.91 -17.19
N SER A 312 -0.53 -19.70 -16.35
CA SER A 312 0.67 -19.26 -15.63
C SER A 312 1.83 -19.11 -16.60
N ARG A 313 2.72 -18.16 -16.34
CA ARG A 313 3.99 -17.98 -17.07
C ARG A 313 5.09 -18.91 -16.55
N PHE A 314 4.88 -19.55 -15.40
CA PHE A 314 5.88 -20.36 -14.69
C PHE A 314 5.55 -21.86 -14.63
N GLY A 315 4.30 -22.23 -14.89
CA GLY A 315 3.84 -23.61 -14.82
C GLY A 315 4.11 -24.44 -16.09
N GLN A 316 3.91 -25.76 -15.98
CA GLN A 316 3.81 -26.65 -17.14
C GLN A 316 2.54 -26.35 -17.95
N ASP A 317 2.48 -26.82 -19.20
CA ASP A 317 1.31 -26.65 -20.07
C ASP A 317 0.01 -27.04 -19.34
N GLY A 318 -0.92 -26.09 -19.25
CA GLY A 318 -2.22 -26.26 -18.59
C GLY A 318 -2.31 -25.72 -17.16
N ASN A 319 -1.20 -25.29 -16.54
CA ASN A 319 -1.25 -24.62 -15.24
C ASN A 319 -1.85 -23.21 -15.37
N LEU A 320 -2.79 -22.89 -14.48
CA LEU A 320 -3.39 -21.55 -14.39
C LEU A 320 -2.60 -20.63 -13.47
N TYR A 321 -2.83 -19.32 -13.63
CA TYR A 321 -2.24 -18.22 -12.85
C TYR A 321 -2.15 -18.49 -11.34
N THR A 322 -1.00 -18.20 -10.72
CA THR A 322 -0.67 -18.41 -9.30
C THR A 322 -0.18 -17.12 -8.61
N TYR A 323 0.11 -17.18 -7.30
CA TYR A 323 0.73 -16.06 -6.58
C TYR A 323 2.11 -15.68 -7.14
N ARG A 324 2.89 -16.63 -7.66
CA ARG A 324 4.16 -16.37 -8.34
C ARG A 324 3.98 -15.44 -9.55
N ASP A 325 2.93 -15.68 -10.35
CA ASP A 325 2.55 -14.78 -11.45
C ASP A 325 2.18 -13.38 -10.92
N GLY A 326 1.38 -13.31 -9.85
CA GLY A 326 1.00 -12.07 -9.17
C GLY A 326 2.20 -11.24 -8.70
N LEU A 327 3.16 -11.87 -8.01
CA LEU A 327 4.38 -11.21 -7.52
C LEU A 327 5.23 -10.69 -8.69
N CYS A 328 5.36 -11.46 -9.78
CA CYS A 328 6.07 -11.01 -10.98
C CYS A 328 5.42 -9.74 -11.56
N GLU A 329 4.10 -9.77 -11.79
CA GLU A 329 3.38 -8.64 -12.38
C GLU A 329 3.46 -7.39 -11.49
N ILE A 330 3.40 -7.53 -10.16
CA ILE A 330 3.51 -6.41 -9.22
C ILE A 330 4.90 -5.79 -9.25
N MET A 331 5.97 -6.59 -9.27
CA MET A 331 7.34 -6.07 -9.33
C MET A 331 7.65 -5.41 -10.67
N ASP A 332 7.23 -6.02 -11.79
CA ASP A 332 7.34 -5.41 -13.13
C ASP A 332 6.59 -4.06 -13.18
N GLU A 333 5.36 -4.03 -12.66
CA GLU A 333 4.54 -2.82 -12.57
C GLU A 333 5.21 -1.75 -11.70
N LEU A 334 5.77 -2.12 -10.56
CA LEU A 334 6.40 -1.20 -9.61
C LEU A 334 7.63 -0.52 -10.23
N VAL A 335 8.48 -1.27 -10.93
CA VAL A 335 9.63 -0.71 -11.67
C VAL A 335 9.15 0.23 -12.77
N GLN A 336 8.11 -0.14 -13.52
CA GLN A 336 7.57 0.71 -14.57
C GLN A 336 7.06 2.04 -14.03
N VAL A 337 6.24 2.04 -12.97
CA VAL A 337 5.65 3.28 -12.43
C VAL A 337 6.70 4.19 -11.80
N VAL A 338 7.76 3.64 -11.18
CA VAL A 338 8.90 4.42 -10.71
C VAL A 338 9.64 5.07 -11.88
N ARG A 339 9.91 4.32 -12.97
CA ARG A 339 10.55 4.88 -14.17
C ARG A 339 9.71 5.98 -14.83
N GLU A 340 8.39 5.90 -14.77
CA GLU A 340 7.48 6.95 -15.26
C GLU A 340 7.53 8.20 -14.37
N ALA A 341 7.48 8.03 -13.04
CA ALA A 341 7.57 9.14 -12.10
C ALA A 341 8.97 9.79 -12.08
N ASP A 342 10.06 9.01 -12.13
CA ASP A 342 11.42 9.53 -12.21
C ASP A 342 11.64 10.31 -13.52
N ARG A 343 11.05 9.86 -14.64
CA ARG A 343 11.06 10.64 -15.89
C ARG A 343 10.39 12.00 -15.72
N ALA A 344 9.25 12.05 -15.06
CA ALA A 344 8.50 13.30 -14.84
C ALA A 344 9.21 14.26 -13.85
N PHE A 345 9.75 13.73 -12.74
CA PHE A 345 10.22 14.57 -11.63
C PHE A 345 11.74 14.68 -11.51
N VAL A 346 12.51 13.77 -12.09
CA VAL A 346 13.98 13.73 -11.95
C VAL A 346 14.67 14.02 -13.28
N GLU A 347 14.20 13.43 -14.38
CA GLU A 347 14.82 13.58 -15.69
C GLU A 347 14.34 14.83 -16.42
N TYR A 348 13.02 15.03 -16.56
CA TYR A 348 12.43 16.16 -17.27
C TYR A 348 12.96 17.54 -16.81
N PRO A 349 13.12 17.82 -15.50
CA PRO A 349 13.69 19.09 -15.05
C PRO A 349 15.11 19.38 -15.58
N ARG A 350 15.90 18.35 -15.92
CA ARG A 350 17.26 18.52 -16.48
C ARG A 350 17.25 19.10 -17.89
N HIS A 351 16.10 19.03 -18.58
CA HIS A 351 15.91 19.55 -19.93
C HIS A 351 15.21 20.93 -19.93
N CYS A 352 14.86 21.46 -18.77
CA CYS A 352 14.15 22.72 -18.63
C CYS A 352 15.11 23.88 -18.32
N SER A 353 14.74 25.09 -18.77
CA SER A 353 15.43 26.32 -18.36
C SER A 353 15.27 26.59 -16.86
N GLU A 354 16.16 27.40 -16.29
CA GLU A 354 16.07 27.80 -14.89
C GLU A 354 14.75 28.52 -14.57
N GLU A 355 14.26 29.36 -15.49
CA GLU A 355 12.97 30.04 -15.36
C GLU A 355 11.81 29.04 -15.26
N GLN A 356 11.77 28.04 -16.14
CA GLN A 356 10.76 26.99 -16.09
C GLN A 356 10.85 26.16 -14.80
N ARG A 357 12.07 25.81 -14.37
CA ARG A 357 12.27 25.06 -13.12
C ARG A 357 11.75 25.81 -11.90
N ARG A 358 11.96 27.13 -11.85
CA ARG A 358 11.44 28.00 -10.79
C ARG A 358 9.92 28.15 -10.86
N LEU A 359 9.38 28.41 -12.05
CA LEU A 359 7.93 28.59 -12.27
C LEU A 359 7.13 27.37 -11.81
N TRP A 360 7.63 26.17 -12.11
CA TRP A 360 6.94 24.91 -11.82
C TRP A 360 7.40 24.23 -10.52
N SER A 361 8.23 24.90 -9.71
CA SER A 361 8.80 24.32 -8.48
C SER A 361 9.43 22.93 -8.70
N MET A 362 10.08 22.71 -9.85
CA MET A 362 10.51 21.38 -10.30
C MET A 362 11.51 20.73 -9.33
N ASP A 363 12.39 21.53 -8.75
CA ASP A 363 13.40 21.04 -7.79
C ASP A 363 12.77 20.58 -6.48
N GLN A 364 11.69 21.25 -6.06
CA GLN A 364 10.93 20.84 -4.89
C GLN A 364 10.16 19.56 -5.17
N ALA A 365 9.53 19.44 -6.35
CA ALA A 365 8.84 18.23 -6.76
C ALA A 365 9.80 17.02 -6.84
N ALA A 366 10.99 17.21 -7.42
CA ALA A 366 12.03 16.18 -7.50
C ALA A 366 12.46 15.69 -6.11
N ARG A 367 12.70 16.62 -5.18
CA ARG A 367 13.07 16.30 -3.79
C ARG A 367 11.94 15.60 -3.05
N ALA A 368 10.71 16.10 -3.18
CA ALA A 368 9.52 15.52 -2.56
C ALA A 368 9.30 14.09 -3.04
N TRP A 369 9.30 13.85 -4.35
CA TRP A 369 9.16 12.52 -4.92
C TRP A 369 10.26 11.56 -4.46
N THR A 370 11.53 11.98 -4.53
CA THR A 370 12.66 11.12 -4.15
C THR A 370 12.60 10.74 -2.67
N ALA A 371 12.27 11.70 -1.80
CA ALA A 371 12.10 11.44 -0.38
C ALA A 371 10.89 10.57 -0.08
N TYR A 372 9.75 10.81 -0.73
CA TYR A 372 8.55 9.97 -0.56
C TYR A 372 8.81 8.53 -1.01
N LYS A 373 9.45 8.34 -2.17
CA LYS A 373 9.82 7.01 -2.68
C LYS A 373 10.66 6.23 -1.68
N ASN A 374 11.77 6.81 -1.23
CA ASN A 374 12.67 6.16 -0.27
C ASN A 374 12.04 6.01 1.11
N GLY A 375 11.35 7.04 1.59
CA GLY A 375 10.66 7.06 2.86
C GLY A 375 9.59 5.98 2.97
N HIS A 376 8.77 5.81 1.92
CA HIS A 376 7.69 4.82 1.90
C HIS A 376 8.24 3.40 1.96
N ILE A 377 9.26 3.11 1.18
CA ILE A 377 9.97 1.83 1.22
C ILE A 377 10.58 1.61 2.62
N ARG A 378 11.33 2.59 3.12
CA ARG A 378 12.06 2.48 4.38
C ARG A 378 11.12 2.30 5.57
N MET A 379 10.00 3.02 5.60
CA MET A 379 8.96 2.84 6.61
C MET A 379 8.51 1.38 6.67
N HIS A 380 8.26 0.73 5.53
CA HIS A 380 7.82 -0.67 5.50
C HIS A 380 8.89 -1.63 6.01
N ILE A 381 10.17 -1.31 5.80
CA ILE A 381 11.31 -2.10 6.28
C ILE A 381 11.49 -1.94 7.79
N ASP A 382 11.39 -0.71 8.31
CA ASP A 382 11.72 -0.42 9.70
C ASP A 382 10.58 -0.73 10.68
N SER A 383 9.34 -0.70 10.19
CA SER A 383 8.15 -0.89 11.02
C SER A 383 7.89 -2.36 11.34
N PRO A 384 7.55 -2.67 12.61
CA PRO A 384 7.22 -4.02 13.03
C PRO A 384 5.90 -4.53 12.41
N ARG A 385 5.06 -3.67 11.81
CA ARG A 385 3.76 -4.06 11.25
C ARG A 385 3.89 -5.07 10.10
N TRP A 386 4.98 -5.03 9.32
CA TRP A 386 5.10 -5.77 8.06
C TRP A 386 6.02 -7.00 8.12
N SER A 387 6.56 -7.37 9.30
CA SER A 387 7.36 -8.60 9.49
C SER A 387 8.56 -8.75 8.53
N THR A 388 9.23 -7.66 8.18
CA THR A 388 10.36 -7.55 7.24
C THR A 388 11.73 -7.61 7.94
N ALA A 389 11.85 -8.41 9.00
CA ALA A 389 13.00 -8.37 9.90
C ALA A 389 14.35 -8.71 9.23
N GLY A 390 14.39 -9.68 8.30
CA GLY A 390 15.61 -10.03 7.58
C GLY A 390 16.01 -8.94 6.59
N LEU A 391 15.04 -8.33 5.92
CA LEU A 391 15.27 -7.17 5.04
C LEU A 391 15.80 -5.97 5.83
N LYS A 392 15.28 -5.73 7.05
CA LYS A 392 15.77 -4.69 7.96
C LYS A 392 17.22 -4.90 8.35
N THR A 393 17.59 -6.12 8.75
CA THR A 393 18.98 -6.46 9.05
C THR A 393 19.88 -6.23 7.83
N ALA A 394 19.43 -6.65 6.65
CA ALA A 394 20.18 -6.47 5.42
C ALA A 394 20.39 -4.99 5.06
N VAL A 395 19.37 -4.13 5.19
CA VAL A 395 19.51 -2.69 4.91
C VAL A 395 20.47 -1.99 5.88
N GLN A 396 20.56 -2.46 7.12
CA GLN A 396 21.44 -1.89 8.14
C GLN A 396 22.91 -2.32 8.01
N ASP A 397 23.18 -3.41 7.29
CA ASP A 397 24.52 -3.97 7.08
C ASP A 397 24.77 -4.21 5.58
N ARG A 398 25.70 -3.43 5.01
CA ARG A 398 26.05 -3.52 3.58
C ARG A 398 26.52 -4.91 3.17
N GLU A 399 27.24 -5.64 4.04
CA GLU A 399 27.66 -7.01 3.73
C GLU A 399 26.47 -7.95 3.73
N ALA A 400 25.54 -7.80 4.67
CA ALA A 400 24.27 -8.54 4.68
C ALA A 400 23.38 -8.20 3.47
N TRP A 401 23.31 -6.93 3.02
CA TRP A 401 22.61 -6.54 1.79
C TRP A 401 23.19 -7.21 0.55
N VAL A 402 24.52 -7.18 0.42
CA VAL A 402 25.20 -7.84 -0.70
C VAL A 402 25.00 -9.35 -0.63
N LYS A 403 25.08 -9.95 0.56
CA LYS A 403 24.85 -11.38 0.78
C LYS A 403 23.42 -11.78 0.43
N LEU A 404 22.41 -11.07 0.93
CA LEU A 404 20.99 -11.35 0.64
C LEU A 404 20.73 -11.37 -0.87
N LYS A 405 21.34 -10.45 -1.63
CA LYS A 405 21.26 -10.41 -3.10
C LYS A 405 22.14 -11.47 -3.79
N ALA A 406 23.21 -11.90 -3.13
CA ALA A 406 24.14 -12.90 -3.63
C ALA A 406 23.68 -14.33 -3.34
N ASP A 407 22.82 -14.56 -2.35
CA ASP A 407 22.26 -15.87 -2.01
C ASP A 407 21.49 -16.46 -3.21
N ILE A 408 21.06 -15.62 -4.16
CA ILE A 408 20.58 -16.02 -5.48
C ILE A 408 21.71 -16.16 -6.52
N ARG A 409 22.68 -15.26 -6.55
CA ARG A 409 23.77 -15.29 -7.57
C ARG A 409 24.82 -16.39 -7.32
N GLY A 410 24.94 -16.92 -6.10
CA GLY A 410 25.91 -17.94 -5.71
C GLY A 410 25.80 -19.23 -6.54
N ASP A 411 24.57 -19.62 -6.90
CA ASP A 411 24.31 -20.81 -7.71
C ASP A 411 24.66 -20.64 -9.20
N MET A 412 24.82 -19.41 -9.70
CA MET A 412 25.17 -19.17 -11.10
C MET A 412 26.61 -19.54 -11.46
N LYS A 413 27.51 -19.66 -10.48
CA LYS A 413 28.88 -20.15 -10.72
C LYS A 413 29.00 -21.67 -10.59
N GLN A 414 28.13 -22.33 -9.83
CA GLN A 414 28.13 -23.79 -9.70
C GLN A 414 27.25 -24.48 -10.75
N ALA A 415 26.24 -23.80 -11.31
CA ALA A 415 25.41 -24.32 -12.41
C ALA A 415 26.01 -24.09 -13.83
N ARG A 416 27.26 -23.64 -13.93
CA ARG A 416 28.01 -23.45 -15.20
C ARG A 416 29.27 -24.32 -15.30
N ILE A 417 29.34 -25.42 -14.53
CA ILE A 417 30.36 -26.46 -14.70
C ILE A 417 29.68 -27.73 -15.18
#